data_AF-A0A5D0HXE0-F1
#
_entry.id   AF-A0A5D0HXE0-F1
#
_cell.length_a   1.000
_cell.length_b   1.000
_cell.length_c   1.000
_cell.angle_alpha   90.00
_cell.angle_beta   90.00
_cell.angle_gamma   90.00
#
_symmetry.space_group_name_H-M   'P 1'
#
loop_
_entity.id
_entity.type
_entity.pdbx_description
1 polymer ?
#
loop_
_entity_poly.entity_id
_entity_poly.type
_entity_poly.pdbx_seq_one_letter_code
_entity_poly.pdbx_strand_id
1 'polypeptide(L)'
;VQDDNNTLNVPEINTRNTLYFSSHLFKKAMYLQTGVTLNYFTKYYMNAYNPLLAEFYVQNNEEIGDFPRLDFFINAKIRQTRLFLKAEHFNSAFTGYNYFSAPNNPYRDFTVRFGVVWNFFL
;
A
#
# COMPACT_ATOMS: atom_id res chain seq x y z
N VAL A 1 6.36 4.63 -19.51
CA VAL A 1 7.14 3.98 -20.59
C VAL A 1 6.11 3.44 -21.55
N GLN A 2 6.08 3.92 -22.78
CA GLN A 2 5.16 3.42 -23.80
C GLN A 2 5.89 2.26 -24.49
N ASP A 3 5.47 1.04 -24.20
CA ASP A 3 6.07 -0.19 -24.74
C ASP A 3 5.22 -0.68 -25.91
N ASP A 4 5.50 -0.19 -27.11
CA ASP A 4 4.73 -0.47 -28.32
C ASP A 4 4.72 -1.97 -28.71
N ASN A 5 5.64 -2.77 -28.14
CA ASN A 5 5.74 -4.21 -28.39
C ASN A 5 5.39 -5.08 -27.17
N ASN A 6 4.92 -4.49 -26.06
CA ASN A 6 4.54 -5.23 -24.85
C ASN A 6 5.63 -6.23 -24.38
N THR A 7 6.90 -5.82 -24.51
CA THR A 7 8.08 -6.66 -24.22
C THR A 7 8.30 -6.79 -22.72
N LEU A 8 7.86 -5.81 -21.94
CA LEU A 8 7.95 -5.78 -20.49
C LEU A 8 6.59 -6.00 -19.85
N ASN A 9 6.55 -6.93 -18.91
CA ASN A 9 5.38 -7.20 -18.10
C ASN A 9 5.20 -6.13 -17.02
N VAL A 10 4.65 -4.98 -17.39
CA VAL A 10 4.37 -3.85 -16.50
C VAL A 10 2.92 -3.38 -16.66
N PRO A 11 2.32 -2.81 -15.60
CA PRO A 11 0.98 -2.24 -15.72
C PRO A 11 1.00 -0.97 -16.56
N GLU A 12 -0.01 -0.81 -17.41
CA GLU A 12 -0.22 0.39 -18.23
C GLU A 12 -0.44 1.63 -17.34
N ILE A 13 -1.21 1.47 -16.26
CA ILE A 13 -1.47 2.52 -15.27
C ILE A 13 -1.05 2.00 -13.92
N ASN A 14 -0.21 2.76 -13.23
CA ASN A 14 0.12 2.56 -11.83
C ASN A 14 0.05 3.91 -11.12
N THR A 15 -0.88 4.05 -10.20
CA THR A 15 -1.13 5.30 -9.49
C THR A 15 -1.19 5.09 -7.99
N ARG A 16 -0.58 6.04 -7.29
CA ARG A 16 -0.56 6.10 -5.84
C ARG A 16 -0.82 7.53 -5.41
N ASN A 17 -1.96 7.74 -4.77
CA ASN A 17 -2.42 9.06 -4.35
C ASN A 17 -2.64 9.05 -2.85
N THR A 18 -2.23 10.11 -2.16
CA THR A 18 -2.47 10.27 -0.73
C THR A 18 -3.14 11.61 -0.48
N LEU A 19 -4.35 11.56 0.07
CA LEU A 19 -5.09 12.73 0.50
C LEU A 19 -5.07 12.76 2.02
N TYR A 20 -4.55 13.85 2.58
CA TYR A 20 -4.43 13.97 4.03
C TYR A 20 -4.75 15.38 4.50
N PHE A 21 -5.22 15.44 5.72
CA PHE A 21 -5.44 16.65 6.49
C PHE A 21 -4.42 16.71 7.62
N SER A 22 -3.85 17.89 7.86
CA SER A 22 -2.93 18.12 8.98
C SER A 22 -3.31 19.38 9.74
N SER A 23 -3.33 19.30 11.08
CA SER A 23 -3.64 20.43 11.93
C SER A 23 -2.99 20.34 13.31
N HIS A 24 -2.84 21.49 13.96
CA HIS A 24 -2.42 21.59 15.34
C HIS A 24 -3.66 21.62 16.25
N LEU A 25 -3.75 20.66 17.17
CA LEU A 25 -4.82 20.54 18.15
C LEU A 25 -4.30 20.90 19.55
N PHE A 26 -5.23 21.12 20.49
CA PHE A 26 -4.95 21.41 21.91
C PHE A 26 -3.95 22.56 22.11
N LYS A 27 -4.24 23.75 21.56
CA LYS A 27 -3.35 24.93 21.64
C LYS A 27 -1.91 24.62 21.16
N LYS A 28 -1.77 23.87 20.07
CA LYS A 28 -0.50 23.41 19.49
C LYS A 28 0.27 22.37 20.33
N ALA A 29 -0.35 21.75 21.33
CA ALA A 29 0.28 20.66 22.09
C ALA A 29 0.38 19.35 21.29
N MET A 30 -0.47 19.18 20.26
CA MET A 30 -0.47 18.01 19.39
C MET A 30 -0.53 18.41 17.92
N TYR A 31 0.32 17.79 17.10
CA TYR A 31 0.21 17.82 15.65
C TYR A 31 -0.48 16.54 15.18
N LEU A 32 -1.64 16.68 14.53
CA LEU A 32 -2.41 15.59 13.96
C LEU A 32 -2.27 15.61 12.45
N GLN A 33 -2.05 14.43 11.85
CA GLN A 33 -2.13 14.20 10.42
C GLN A 33 -2.95 12.93 10.18
N THR A 34 -4.03 13.02 9.41
CA THR A 34 -4.90 11.89 9.10
C THR A 34 -5.27 11.91 7.63
N GLY A 35 -5.43 10.76 7.01
CA GLY A 35 -5.69 10.70 5.58
C GLY A 35 -5.96 9.30 5.06
N VAL A 36 -6.17 9.25 3.75
CA VAL A 36 -6.37 8.02 2.99
C VAL A 36 -5.35 7.97 1.85
N THR A 37 -4.77 6.80 1.63
CA THR A 37 -3.92 6.50 0.48
C THR A 37 -4.63 5.52 -0.44
N LEU A 38 -4.77 5.91 -1.71
CA LEU A 38 -5.23 5.06 -2.81
C LEU A 38 -4.01 4.52 -3.55
N ASN A 39 -3.94 3.20 -3.71
CA ASN A 39 -3.01 2.55 -4.62
C ASN A 39 -3.83 1.74 -5.64
N TYR A 40 -3.61 1.97 -6.93
CA TYR A 40 -4.31 1.25 -8.00
C TYR A 40 -3.35 1.01 -9.16
N PHE A 41 -3.43 -0.19 -9.75
CA PHE A 41 -2.69 -0.53 -10.95
C PHE A 41 -3.53 -1.44 -11.85
N THR A 42 -3.41 -1.26 -13.15
CA THR A 42 -4.12 -2.11 -14.13
C THR A 42 -3.57 -3.53 -14.12
N LYS A 43 -4.42 -4.49 -14.49
CA LYS A 43 -4.01 -5.89 -14.64
C LYS A 43 -2.89 -6.02 -15.68
N TYR A 44 -1.91 -6.87 -15.38
CA TYR A 44 -0.78 -7.17 -16.27
C TYR A 44 -0.20 -8.55 -15.94
N TYR A 45 0.66 -9.06 -16.82
CA TYR A 45 1.32 -10.36 -16.67
C TYR A 45 2.43 -10.36 -15.60
N MET A 46 2.08 -10.20 -14.32
CA MET A 46 3.04 -10.18 -13.21
C MET A 46 4.04 -11.36 -13.28
N ASN A 47 5.33 -11.07 -13.12
CA ASN A 47 6.34 -12.12 -13.00
C ASN A 47 6.02 -13.04 -11.83
N ALA A 48 6.16 -14.34 -12.06
CA ALA A 48 5.96 -15.36 -11.05
C ALA A 48 7.22 -15.53 -10.20
N TYR A 49 7.04 -15.82 -8.92
CA TYR A 49 8.13 -16.07 -7.99
C TYR A 49 8.41 -17.57 -7.89
N ASN A 50 9.65 -17.98 -8.15
CA ASN A 50 10.10 -19.34 -7.90
C ASN A 50 10.76 -19.43 -6.51
N PRO A 51 10.11 -20.04 -5.50
CA PRO A 51 10.65 -20.10 -4.15
C PRO A 51 11.89 -21.00 -4.03
N LEU A 52 12.10 -21.95 -4.95
CA LEU A 52 13.28 -22.83 -4.93
C LEU A 52 14.56 -22.10 -5.38
N LEU A 53 14.43 -21.23 -6.38
CA LEU A 53 15.54 -20.44 -6.92
C LEU A 53 15.64 -19.06 -6.26
N ALA A 54 14.63 -18.68 -5.46
CA ALA A 54 14.44 -17.35 -4.91
C ALA A 54 14.47 -16.23 -5.98
N GLU A 55 14.00 -16.53 -7.19
CA GLU A 55 14.07 -15.64 -8.35
C GLU A 55 12.70 -15.44 -9.00
N PHE A 56 12.50 -14.26 -9.61
CA PHE A 56 11.33 -13.97 -10.42
C PHE A 56 11.55 -14.36 -11.88
N TYR A 57 10.57 -15.01 -12.49
CA TYR A 57 10.60 -15.38 -13.91
C TYR A 57 9.41 -14.77 -14.65
N VAL A 58 9.62 -14.50 -15.95
CA VAL A 58 8.60 -13.96 -16.84
C VAL A 58 7.58 -15.04 -17.17
N GLN A 59 6.30 -14.70 -17.06
CA GLN A 59 5.16 -15.57 -17.40
C GLN A 59 4.10 -14.75 -18.13
N ASN A 60 3.39 -15.35 -19.08
CA ASN A 60 2.35 -14.69 -19.88
C ASN A 60 1.02 -15.47 -19.88
N ASN A 61 0.75 -16.22 -18.81
CA ASN A 61 -0.41 -17.10 -18.69
C ASN A 61 -1.55 -16.45 -17.90
N GLU A 62 -1.22 -15.67 -16.87
CA GLU A 62 -2.20 -15.05 -15.97
C GLU A 62 -1.93 -13.55 -15.79
N GLU A 63 -3.00 -12.75 -15.87
CA GLU A 63 -2.98 -11.33 -15.55
C GLU A 63 -3.46 -11.09 -14.11
N ILE A 64 -2.71 -10.28 -13.36
CA ILE A 64 -3.03 -9.95 -11.96
C ILE A 64 -3.05 -8.44 -11.81
N GLY A 65 -4.08 -7.92 -11.14
CA GLY A 65 -4.23 -6.49 -10.85
C GLY A 65 -5.67 -6.04 -10.85
N ASP A 66 -5.90 -4.77 -11.15
CA ASP A 66 -7.23 -4.15 -11.22
C ASP A 66 -8.02 -4.19 -9.91
N PHE A 67 -7.31 -4.17 -8.77
CA PHE A 67 -7.91 -4.03 -7.46
C PHE A 67 -7.45 -2.71 -6.81
N PRO A 68 -8.37 -1.76 -6.54
CA PRO A 68 -8.01 -0.56 -5.80
C PRO A 68 -7.72 -0.94 -4.35
N ARG A 69 -6.67 -0.35 -3.77
CA ARG A 69 -6.33 -0.52 -2.37
C ARG A 69 -6.40 0.82 -1.66
N LEU A 70 -7.20 0.86 -0.61
CA LEU A 70 -7.36 2.02 0.24
C LEU A 70 -6.74 1.72 1.61
N ASP A 71 -5.82 2.59 2.01
CA ASP A 71 -5.22 2.59 3.35
C ASP A 71 -5.69 3.85 4.08
N PHE A 72 -6.15 3.71 5.32
CA PHE A 72 -6.43 4.84 6.19
C PHE A 72 -5.32 4.99 7.23
N PHE A 73 -4.92 6.22 7.57
CA PHE A 73 -3.89 6.44 8.57
C PHE A 73 -4.16 7.64 9.46
N ILE A 74 -3.66 7.56 10.69
CA ILE A 74 -3.65 8.64 11.68
C ILE A 74 -2.25 8.69 12.30
N ASN A 75 -1.62 9.84 12.23
CA ASN A 75 -0.36 10.16 12.88
C ASN A 75 -0.60 11.31 13.86
N ALA A 76 -0.19 11.13 15.11
CA ALA A 76 -0.24 12.17 16.13
C ALA A 76 1.15 12.36 16.73
N LYS A 77 1.61 13.61 16.82
CA LYS A 77 2.85 13.97 17.50
C LYS A 77 2.54 14.86 18.69
N ILE A 78 2.86 14.40 19.89
CA ILE A 78 2.72 15.12 21.16
C ILE A 78 4.13 15.30 21.72
N ARG A 79 4.66 16.53 21.65
CA ARG A 79 6.05 16.83 22.05
C ARG A 79 7.07 15.87 21.41
N GLN A 80 7.66 14.97 22.20
CA GLN A 80 8.67 13.97 21.80
C GLN A 80 8.09 12.61 21.42
N THR A 81 6.80 12.38 21.67
CA THR A 81 6.11 11.12 21.39
C THR A 81 5.35 11.23 20.07
N ARG A 82 5.57 10.27 19.17
CA ARG A 82 4.80 10.11 17.93
C ARG A 82 4.03 8.80 18.00
N LEU A 83 2.74 8.89 17.80
CA LEU A 83 1.80 7.78 17.66
C LEU A 83 1.44 7.67 16.18
N PHE A 84 1.39 6.45 15.66
CA PHE A 84 0.85 6.19 14.34
C PHE A 84 -0.09 4.99 14.39
N LEU A 85 -1.17 5.08 13.62
CA LEU A 85 -2.15 4.03 13.38
C LEU A 85 -2.39 4.00 11.88
N LYS A 86 -2.37 2.80 11.29
CA LYS A 86 -2.64 2.58 9.87
C LYS A 86 -3.55 1.37 9.72
N ALA A 87 -4.68 1.56 9.06
CA ALA A 87 -5.60 0.52 8.66
C ALA A 87 -5.36 0.25 7.16
N GLU A 88 -4.55 -0.76 6.87
CA GLU A 88 -4.13 -1.12 5.52
C GLU A 88 -5.22 -1.97 4.84
N HIS A 89 -5.46 -1.70 3.56
CA HIS A 89 -6.39 -2.48 2.73
C HIS A 89 -7.77 -2.64 3.38
N PHE A 90 -8.33 -1.54 3.92
CA PHE A 90 -9.62 -1.58 4.62
C PHE A 90 -10.81 -1.92 3.71
N ASN A 91 -10.62 -1.78 2.39
CA ASN A 91 -11.62 -2.15 1.39
C ASN A 91 -11.53 -3.62 0.94
N SER A 92 -10.63 -4.44 1.51
CA SER A 92 -10.42 -5.84 1.13
C SER A 92 -11.68 -6.70 1.20
N ALA A 93 -12.59 -6.41 2.13
CA ALA A 93 -13.87 -7.11 2.26
C ALA A 93 -14.84 -6.82 1.10
N PHE A 94 -14.70 -5.68 0.41
CA PHE A 94 -15.59 -5.24 -0.66
C PHE A 94 -15.09 -5.60 -2.07
N THR A 95 -13.78 -5.86 -2.24
CA THR A 95 -13.17 -6.08 -3.56
C THR A 95 -13.03 -7.55 -3.96
N GLY A 96 -13.46 -8.49 -3.10
CA GLY A 96 -13.25 -9.93 -3.30
C GLY A 96 -11.79 -10.32 -3.07
N TYR A 97 -11.55 -11.54 -2.58
CA TYR A 97 -10.22 -12.05 -2.16
C TYR A 97 -9.28 -12.39 -3.34
N ASN A 98 -9.30 -11.59 -4.41
CA ASN A 98 -8.54 -11.82 -5.65
C ASN A 98 -7.28 -10.94 -5.75
N TYR A 99 -6.72 -10.53 -4.63
CA TYR A 99 -5.53 -9.68 -4.58
C TYR A 99 -4.27 -10.52 -4.41
N PHE A 100 -3.39 -10.48 -5.42
CA PHE A 100 -2.13 -11.23 -5.43
C PHE A 100 -0.95 -10.29 -5.58
N SER A 101 0.15 -10.63 -4.92
CA SER A 101 1.45 -9.94 -5.01
C SER A 101 2.31 -10.45 -6.16
N ALA A 102 2.09 -11.71 -6.54
CA ALA A 102 2.64 -12.40 -7.70
C ALA A 102 1.72 -13.61 -7.98
N PRO A 103 1.81 -14.25 -9.16
CA PRO A 103 1.13 -15.53 -9.42
C PRO A 103 1.33 -16.52 -8.27
N ASN A 104 0.24 -17.11 -7.79
CA ASN A 104 0.18 -18.02 -6.64
C ASN A 104 0.67 -17.45 -5.29
N ASN A 105 0.82 -16.13 -5.16
CA ASN A 105 1.26 -15.47 -3.94
C ASN A 105 0.23 -14.42 -3.49
N PRO A 106 -0.68 -14.74 -2.54
CA PRO A 106 -1.73 -13.82 -2.12
C PRO A 106 -1.15 -12.55 -1.50
N TYR A 107 -1.81 -11.44 -1.74
CA TYR A 107 -1.51 -10.17 -1.08
C TYR A 107 -2.14 -10.16 0.32
N ARG A 108 -1.66 -9.29 1.20
CA ARG A 108 -2.20 -9.16 2.57
C ARG A 108 -3.62 -8.58 2.58
N ASP A 109 -4.48 -9.24 3.35
CA ASP A 109 -5.81 -8.77 3.75
C ASP A 109 -5.73 -7.53 4.65
N PHE A 110 -6.90 -7.06 5.09
CA PHE A 110 -7.02 -5.99 6.08
C PHE A 110 -6.06 -6.17 7.27
N THR A 111 -5.17 -5.20 7.47
CA THR A 111 -4.23 -5.20 8.60
C THR A 111 -4.28 -3.87 9.31
N VAL A 112 -4.43 -3.89 10.64
CA VAL A 112 -4.20 -2.71 11.48
C VAL A 112 -2.77 -2.74 12.01
N ARG A 113 -2.03 -1.65 11.79
CA ARG A 113 -0.71 -1.41 12.38
C ARG A 113 -0.78 -0.21 13.29
N PHE A 114 -0.15 -0.31 14.44
CA PHE A 114 0.04 0.82 15.33
C PHE A 114 1.47 0.83 15.82
N GLY A 115 1.93 1.99 16.26
CA GLY A 115 3.21 2.07 16.95
C GLY A 115 3.43 3.41 17.61
N VAL A 116 4.42 3.40 18.49
CA VAL A 116 4.81 4.53 19.31
C VAL A 116 6.31 4.72 19.12
N VAL A 117 6.70 5.95 18.78
CA VAL A 117 8.10 6.37 18.76
C VAL A 117 8.24 7.42 19.85
N TRP A 118 9.07 7.13 20.85
CA TRP A 118 9.35 8.06 21.93
C TRP A 118 10.85 8.34 21.99
N ASN A 119 11.21 9.57 21.66
CA ASN A 119 12.58 10.05 21.81
C ASN A 119 12.76 10.58 23.23
N PHE A 120 13.50 9.85 24.07
CA PHE A 120 13.78 10.26 25.46
C PHE A 120 14.83 11.38 25.56
N PHE A 121 15.63 11.54 24.52
CA PHE A 121 16.70 12.53 24.44
C PHE A 121 16.51 13.36 23.17
N LEU A 122 16.94 14.62 23.23
CA LEU A 122 16.84 15.59 22.14
C LEU A 122 18.22 15.83 21.52
#